data_AF-Q9XMS9-F1
#
_entry.id   AF-Q9XMS9-F1
#
_cell.length_a   1.000
_cell.length_b   1.000
_cell.length_c   1.000
_cell.angle_alpha   90.00
_cell.angle_beta   90.00
_cell.angle_gamma   90.00
#
_symmetry.space_group_name_H-M   'P 1'
#
loop_
_entity.id
_entity.type
_entity.pdbx_description
1 polymer ?
#
loop_
_entity_poly.entity_id
_entity_poly.type
_entity_poly.pdbx_seq_one_letter_code
_entity_poly.pdbx_strand_id
1 'polypeptide(L)'
;MINNIHINIRYKMNFSPRMLSPKSNISKIKLNKIYCKNFIFTILVFDLFNNNFNKKFKPINYNVHITKKRKHVGSILRAPYKSKIAQFSIGLYRYFLTLSFYINSIFTPKINNILEFKLLIIKLLKSYNYFESTLITQVYRSIKIPILLNII
;
A
#
# COMPACT_ATOMS: atom_id res chain seq x y z
N MET A 1 -30.00 3.27 -0.73
CA MET A 1 -28.93 3.67 -1.68
C MET A 1 -27.67 2.93 -1.31
N ILE A 2 -26.96 2.35 -2.29
CA ILE A 2 -25.65 1.73 -2.07
C ILE A 2 -24.60 2.76 -2.44
N ASN A 3 -23.79 3.11 -1.45
CA ASN A 3 -22.68 4.03 -1.59
C ASN A 3 -21.37 3.25 -1.55
N ASN A 4 -20.39 3.68 -2.35
CA ASN A 4 -19.10 3.02 -2.44
C ASN A 4 -18.04 3.88 -1.76
N ILE A 5 -17.46 3.35 -0.69
CA ILE A 5 -16.27 3.94 -0.07
C ILE A 5 -15.07 3.40 -0.83
N HIS A 6 -14.29 4.28 -1.45
CA HIS A 6 -13.08 3.86 -2.16
C HIS A 6 -11.85 4.02 -1.27
N ILE A 7 -11.07 2.94 -1.14
CA ILE A 7 -9.82 2.94 -0.38
C ILE A 7 -8.68 2.57 -1.32
N ASN A 8 -7.63 3.41 -1.32
CA ASN A 8 -6.41 3.17 -2.07
C ASN A 8 -5.19 3.41 -1.18
N ILE A 9 -4.32 2.40 -1.11
CA ILE A 9 -3.14 2.35 -0.25
C ILE A 9 -1.94 1.98 -1.11
N ARG A 10 -0.85 2.75 -0.95
CA ARG A 10 0.40 2.49 -1.64
C ARG A 10 1.49 2.17 -0.63
N TYR A 11 2.13 1.02 -0.81
CA TYR A 11 3.25 0.54 0.00
C TYR A 11 4.57 0.72 -0.74
N LYS A 12 5.68 0.81 0.01
CA LYS A 12 7.05 0.70 -0.49
C LYS A 12 7.69 -0.58 0.04
N MET A 13 8.51 -1.19 -0.82
CA MET A 13 9.34 -2.35 -0.51
C MET A 13 10.70 -2.19 -1.21
N ASN A 14 11.79 -2.56 -0.53
CA ASN A 14 13.12 -2.46 -1.13
C ASN A 14 13.52 -3.75 -1.88
N PHE A 15 13.12 -4.91 -1.36
CA PHE A 15 13.40 -6.20 -1.97
C PHE A 15 12.28 -6.62 -2.93
N SER A 16 12.59 -7.55 -3.83
CA SER A 16 11.60 -8.08 -4.78
C SER A 16 10.50 -8.84 -4.07
N PRO A 17 9.22 -8.70 -4.48
CA PRO A 17 8.16 -9.61 -4.05
C PRO A 17 8.42 -11.01 -4.61
N ARG A 18 8.05 -12.03 -3.87
CA ARG A 18 8.12 -13.43 -4.33
C ARG A 18 6.73 -13.87 -4.78
N MET A 19 6.61 -14.34 -6.02
CA MET A 19 5.35 -14.93 -6.47
C MET A 19 5.08 -16.26 -5.77
N LEU A 20 3.82 -16.47 -5.40
CA LEU A 20 3.29 -17.71 -4.85
C LEU A 20 2.82 -18.60 -6.02
N SER A 21 3.71 -18.92 -6.96
CA SER A 21 3.37 -19.89 -8.01
C SER A 21 3.51 -21.32 -7.47
N PRO A 22 2.46 -22.16 -7.53
CA PRO A 22 2.48 -23.51 -6.96
C PRO A 22 3.42 -24.48 -7.68
N LYS A 23 3.93 -24.13 -8.88
CA LYS A 23 4.74 -25.03 -9.74
C LYS A 23 6.18 -24.59 -9.99
N SER A 24 6.64 -23.46 -9.45
CA SER A 24 7.97 -22.95 -9.79
C SER A 24 9.03 -23.45 -8.80
N ASN A 25 9.77 -24.50 -9.16
CA ASN A 25 11.06 -24.79 -8.55
C ASN A 25 11.94 -23.56 -8.72
N ILE A 26 12.30 -22.92 -7.60
CA ILE A 26 13.24 -21.80 -7.62
C ILE A 26 14.60 -22.39 -7.94
N SER A 27 15.23 -21.90 -9.01
CA SER A 27 16.61 -22.25 -9.36
C SER A 27 17.52 -22.08 -8.13
N LYS A 28 18.43 -23.03 -7.86
CA LYS A 28 19.33 -22.99 -6.69
C LYS A 28 20.02 -21.63 -6.50
N ILE A 29 20.41 -20.97 -7.59
CA ILE A 29 21.03 -19.63 -7.62
C ILE A 29 20.14 -18.52 -7.00
N LYS A 30 18.82 -18.64 -7.12
CA LYS A 30 17.85 -17.63 -6.63
C LYS A 30 17.35 -17.92 -5.22
N LEU A 31 17.74 -19.03 -4.58
CA LEU A 31 17.31 -19.41 -3.23
C LEU A 31 17.87 -18.46 -2.16
N ASN A 32 19.12 -18.03 -2.30
CA ASN A 32 19.79 -17.14 -1.34
C ASN A 32 19.38 -15.66 -1.48
N LYS A 33 18.44 -15.34 -2.37
CA LYS A 33 17.94 -13.96 -2.52
C LYS A 33 16.98 -13.60 -1.38
N ILE A 34 17.09 -12.36 -0.91
CA ILE A 34 16.14 -11.76 0.03
C ILE A 34 14.90 -11.30 -0.73
N TYR A 35 13.72 -11.66 -0.23
CA TYR A 35 12.43 -11.30 -0.82
C TYR A 35 11.49 -10.70 0.23
N CYS A 36 10.64 -9.78 -0.20
CA CYS A 36 9.45 -9.37 0.54
C CYS A 36 8.35 -10.42 0.30
N LYS A 37 8.40 -11.56 1.00
CA LYS A 37 7.50 -12.70 0.76
C LYS A 37 6.05 -12.42 1.18
N ASN A 38 5.85 -11.83 2.35
CA ASN A 38 4.54 -11.86 3.02
C ASN A 38 3.59 -10.72 2.63
N PHE A 39 3.75 -10.09 1.46
CA PHE A 39 2.88 -8.97 1.06
C PHE A 39 1.41 -9.35 0.86
N ILE A 40 1.14 -10.65 0.73
CA ILE A 40 -0.19 -11.24 0.61
C ILE A 40 -1.09 -10.96 1.82
N PHE A 41 -0.54 -10.56 2.98
CA PHE A 41 -1.34 -10.17 4.16
C PHE A 41 -2.41 -9.13 3.80
N THR A 42 -2.11 -8.27 2.81
CA THR A 42 -3.02 -7.24 2.32
C THR A 42 -4.32 -7.80 1.72
N ILE A 43 -4.28 -9.02 1.20
CA ILE A 43 -5.45 -9.74 0.67
C ILE A 43 -6.06 -10.62 1.74
N LEU A 44 -5.23 -11.35 2.51
CA LEU A 44 -5.69 -12.31 3.52
C LEU A 44 -6.64 -11.72 4.56
N VAL A 45 -6.50 -10.42 4.88
CA VAL A 45 -7.42 -9.75 5.80
C VAL A 45 -8.86 -9.79 5.29
N PHE A 46 -9.11 -9.70 3.99
CA PHE A 46 -10.48 -9.78 3.46
C PHE A 46 -11.07 -11.18 3.58
N ASP A 47 -10.26 -12.22 3.42
CA ASP A 47 -10.71 -13.61 3.51
C ASP A 47 -10.94 -14.01 4.97
N LEU A 48 -10.03 -13.65 5.87
CA LEU A 48 -10.11 -13.97 7.30
C LEU A 48 -11.32 -13.30 7.97
N PHE A 49 -11.63 -12.05 7.60
CA PHE A 49 -12.75 -11.30 8.17
C PHE A 49 -14.03 -11.43 7.34
N ASN A 50 -14.07 -12.27 6.30
CA ASN A 50 -15.22 -12.39 5.39
C ASN A 50 -16.54 -12.69 6.13
N ASN A 51 -16.49 -13.56 7.14
CA ASN A 51 -17.65 -13.92 7.96
C ASN A 51 -18.10 -12.79 8.91
N ASN A 52 -17.20 -11.87 9.26
CA ASN A 52 -17.47 -10.75 10.16
C ASN A 52 -18.02 -9.52 9.41
N PHE A 53 -17.91 -9.47 8.09
CA PHE A 53 -18.43 -8.34 7.32
C PHE A 53 -19.95 -8.39 7.24
N ASN A 54 -20.58 -7.34 7.76
CA ASN A 54 -22.00 -7.12 7.57
C ASN A 54 -22.32 -6.97 6.07
N LYS A 55 -23.41 -7.57 5.59
CA LYS A 55 -23.90 -7.36 4.21
C LYS A 55 -24.07 -5.87 3.86
N LYS A 56 -24.35 -5.02 4.85
CA LYS A 56 -24.49 -3.56 4.71
C LYS A 56 -23.17 -2.78 4.69
N PHE A 57 -22.05 -3.42 5.04
CA PHE A 57 -20.70 -2.85 5.10
C PHE A 57 -19.68 -3.92 4.70
N LYS A 58 -19.58 -4.21 3.40
CA LYS A 58 -18.77 -5.31 2.87
C LYS A 58 -17.73 -4.82 1.86
N PRO A 59 -16.45 -5.23 2.00
CA PRO A 59 -15.44 -4.96 1.00
C PRO A 59 -15.72 -5.75 -0.29
N ILE A 60 -15.48 -5.11 -1.42
CA ILE A 60 -15.64 -5.66 -2.77
C ILE A 60 -14.48 -5.20 -3.67
N ASN A 61 -14.21 -5.96 -4.72
CA ASN A 61 -13.28 -5.62 -5.80
C ASN A 61 -11.89 -5.15 -5.31
N TYR A 62 -11.25 -5.95 -4.43
CA TYR A 62 -9.88 -5.67 -4.02
C TYR A 62 -8.90 -6.09 -5.12
N ASN A 63 -8.06 -5.15 -5.54
CA ASN A 63 -7.06 -5.34 -6.58
C ASN A 63 -5.68 -4.92 -6.07
N VAL A 64 -4.66 -5.67 -6.49
CA VAL A 64 -3.26 -5.40 -6.17
C VAL A 64 -2.49 -5.14 -7.45
N HIS A 65 -1.73 -4.05 -7.49
CA HIS A 65 -0.85 -3.71 -8.60
C HIS A 65 0.58 -3.44 -8.10
N ILE A 66 1.58 -3.96 -8.81
CA ILE A 66 3.00 -3.85 -8.44
C ILE A 66 3.74 -3.07 -9.51
N THR A 67 4.48 -2.04 -9.09
CA THR A 67 5.37 -1.26 -9.97
C THR A 67 6.79 -1.24 -9.42
N LYS A 68 7.79 -1.10 -10.30
CA LYS A 68 9.19 -0.92 -9.94
C LYS A 68 9.65 0.46 -10.38
N LYS A 69 10.36 1.19 -9.51
CA LYS A 69 10.94 2.50 -9.84
C LYS A 69 12.40 2.56 -9.39
N ARG A 70 13.25 3.15 -10.22
CA ARG A 70 14.63 3.52 -9.88
C ARG A 70 14.70 5.02 -9.64
N LYS A 71 15.29 5.44 -8.52
CA LYS A 71 15.76 6.82 -8.32
C LYS A 71 17.25 6.86 -8.61
N HIS A 72 17.68 7.76 -9.48
CA HIS A 72 19.10 8.02 -9.69
C HIS A 72 19.61 8.95 -8.58
N VAL A 73 20.70 8.57 -7.91
CA VAL A 73 21.33 9.41 -6.89
C VAL A 73 22.42 10.26 -7.52
N GLY A 74 23.23 9.67 -8.41
CA GLY A 74 24.29 10.37 -9.15
C GLY A 74 25.46 9.44 -9.47
N SER A 75 26.44 9.96 -10.21
CA SER A 75 27.78 9.37 -10.32
C SER A 75 28.75 10.17 -9.47
N ILE A 76 29.44 9.49 -8.55
CA ILE A 76 30.32 10.11 -7.55
C ILE A 76 31.76 9.74 -7.88
N LEU A 77 32.66 10.71 -7.79
CA LEU A 77 34.09 10.46 -7.93
C LEU A 77 34.57 9.58 -6.78
N ARG A 78 35.21 8.46 -7.12
CA ARG A 78 35.79 7.55 -6.15
C ARG A 78 37.15 8.05 -5.65
N ALA A 79 37.90 8.70 -6.52
CA ALA A 79 39.25 9.14 -6.23
C ALA A 79 39.26 10.48 -5.47
N PRO A 80 40.22 10.71 -4.56
CA PRO A 80 40.32 11.95 -3.80
C PRO A 80 40.62 13.18 -4.68
N TYR A 81 41.39 13.04 -5.78
CA TYR A 81 41.60 14.10 -6.77
C TYR A 81 42.20 13.54 -8.10
N LYS A 82 42.32 14.38 -9.14
CA LYS A 82 42.98 14.15 -10.46
C LYS A 82 42.47 12.99 -11.33
N SER A 83 41.41 12.27 -10.95
CA SER A 83 40.82 11.21 -11.79
C SER A 83 39.33 11.43 -12.02
N LYS A 84 38.96 11.99 -13.19
CA LYS A 84 37.55 12.18 -13.60
C LYS A 84 36.89 10.86 -14.05
N ILE A 85 37.69 9.91 -14.52
CA ILE A 85 37.24 8.62 -15.06
C ILE A 85 36.73 7.70 -13.93
N ALA A 86 37.34 7.76 -12.75
CA ALA A 86 36.97 6.93 -11.61
C ALA A 86 35.69 7.43 -10.95
N GLN A 87 34.53 7.12 -11.53
CA GLN A 87 33.20 7.39 -10.98
C GLN A 87 32.44 6.10 -10.71
N PHE A 88 31.74 6.03 -9.58
CA PHE A 88 30.78 4.96 -9.31
C PHE A 88 29.37 5.52 -9.32
N SER A 89 28.44 4.80 -9.94
CA SER A 89 27.03 5.22 -10.01
C SER A 89 26.24 4.65 -8.85
N ILE A 90 25.44 5.49 -8.19
CA ILE A 90 24.50 5.06 -7.15
C ILE A 90 23.08 5.21 -7.67
N GLY A 91 22.28 4.16 -7.47
CA GLY A 91 20.86 4.14 -7.77
C GLY A 91 20.10 3.40 -6.68
N LEU A 92 18.88 3.86 -6.40
CA LEU A 92 18.01 3.26 -5.42
C LEU A 92 16.80 2.65 -6.13
N TYR A 93 16.61 1.34 -5.98
CA TYR A 93 15.44 0.63 -6.48
C TYR A 93 14.39 0.50 -5.39
N ARG A 94 13.12 0.72 -5.76
CA ARG A 94 11.96 0.40 -4.93
C ARG A 94 10.90 -0.30 -5.74
N TYR A 95 10.22 -1.22 -5.08
CA TYR A 95 8.95 -1.78 -5.51
C TYR A 95 7.83 -1.05 -4.76
N PHE A 96 6.74 -0.75 -5.47
CA PHE A 96 5.53 -0.20 -4.88
C PHE A 96 4.37 -1.15 -5.12
N LEU A 97 3.66 -1.49 -4.05
CA LEU A 97 2.40 -2.23 -4.12
C LEU A 97 1.26 -1.24 -3.92
N THR A 98 0.27 -1.27 -4.79
CA THR A 98 -0.94 -0.46 -4.70
C THR A 98 -2.10 -1.40 -4.46
N LEU A 99 -2.76 -1.26 -3.32
CA LEU A 99 -3.99 -1.96 -2.97
C LEU A 99 -5.15 -0.98 -3.15
N SER A 100 -6.10 -1.34 -4.00
CA SER A 100 -7.34 -0.57 -4.19
C SER A 100 -8.54 -1.47 -3.98
N PHE A 101 -9.51 -1.04 -3.18
CA PHE A 101 -10.74 -1.77 -2.95
C PHE A 101 -11.89 -0.81 -2.65
N TYR A 102 -13.11 -1.32 -2.78
CA TYR A 102 -14.32 -0.59 -2.41
C TYR A 102 -14.98 -1.24 -1.21
N ILE A 103 -15.69 -0.46 -0.40
CA ILE A 103 -16.60 -0.97 0.61
C ILE A 103 -18.00 -0.49 0.25
N ASN A 104 -18.91 -1.44 0.02
CA ASN A 104 -20.32 -1.14 -0.15
C ASN A 104 -20.89 -0.76 1.21
N SER A 105 -21.44 0.43 1.31
CA SER A 105 -22.08 0.97 2.51
C SER A 105 -23.49 1.42 2.17
N ILE A 106 -24.46 1.06 3.01
CA ILE A 106 -25.80 1.66 2.98
C ILE A 106 -25.79 3.00 3.73
N PHE A 107 -24.79 3.22 4.59
CA PHE A 107 -24.69 4.40 5.45
C PHE A 107 -24.08 5.59 4.72
N THR A 108 -24.74 6.75 4.89
CA THR A 108 -24.26 8.09 4.54
C THR A 108 -24.07 8.90 5.81
N PRO A 109 -22.84 9.00 6.36
CA PRO A 109 -22.62 9.80 7.55
C PRO A 109 -22.97 11.26 7.28
N LYS A 110 -23.78 11.83 8.18
CA LYS A 110 -24.05 13.28 8.24
C LYS A 110 -22.93 13.92 9.04
N ILE A 111 -22.36 15.00 8.50
CA ILE A 111 -21.34 15.81 9.18
C ILE A 111 -21.96 17.17 9.40
N ASN A 112 -22.21 17.49 10.66
CA ASN A 112 -22.74 18.78 11.09
C ASN A 112 -21.62 19.64 11.68
N ASN A 113 -20.56 19.03 12.22
CA ASN A 113 -19.49 19.72 12.93
C ASN A 113 -18.09 19.29 12.51
N ILE A 114 -17.10 20.18 12.68
CA ILE A 114 -15.68 19.92 12.42
C ILE A 114 -15.14 18.77 13.29
N LEU A 115 -15.64 18.63 14.52
CA LEU A 115 -15.25 17.55 15.43
C LEU A 115 -15.62 16.17 14.88
N GLU A 116 -16.81 16.03 14.29
CA GLU A 116 -17.27 14.79 13.67
C GLU A 116 -16.38 14.40 12.49
N PHE A 117 -16.01 15.38 11.65
CA PHE A 117 -15.05 15.17 10.57
C PHE A 117 -13.70 14.67 11.09
N LYS A 118 -13.17 15.27 12.17
CA LYS A 118 -11.90 14.85 12.79
C LYS A 118 -11.98 13.45 13.38
N LEU A 119 -13.10 13.10 14.01
CA LEU A 119 -13.33 11.77 14.57
C LEU A 119 -13.41 10.70 13.48
N LEU A 120 -14.10 11.00 12.37
CA LEU A 120 -14.35 10.03 11.30
C LEU A 120 -13.14 9.84 10.37
N ILE A 121 -12.54 10.93 9.88
CA ILE A 121 -11.47 10.87 8.87
C ILE A 121 -10.08 10.86 9.51
N ILE A 122 -9.78 11.82 10.39
CA ILE A 122 -8.42 12.02 10.88
C ILE A 122 -7.98 10.88 11.81
N LYS A 123 -8.83 10.47 12.76
CA LYS A 123 -8.48 9.34 13.64
C LYS A 123 -8.30 8.04 12.85
N LEU A 124 -9.19 7.77 11.90
CA LEU A 124 -9.15 6.55 11.09
C LEU A 124 -7.90 6.51 10.18
N LEU A 125 -7.57 7.62 9.52
CA LEU A 125 -6.36 7.69 8.70
C LEU A 125 -5.08 7.59 9.53
N LYS A 126 -5.04 8.13 10.76
CA LYS A 126 -3.85 8.03 11.62
C LYS A 126 -3.62 6.61 12.13
N SER A 127 -4.68 5.91 12.54
CA SER A 127 -4.58 4.54 13.03
C SER A 127 -4.32 3.52 11.91
N TYR A 128 -4.53 3.86 10.64
CA TYR A 128 -4.36 2.92 9.53
C TYR A 128 -2.90 2.40 9.32
N ASN A 129 -1.93 2.92 10.07
CA ASN A 129 -0.55 2.40 10.10
C ASN A 129 -0.47 0.96 10.63
N TYR A 130 -1.47 0.47 11.37
CA TYR A 130 -1.51 -0.93 11.80
C TYR A 130 -1.55 -1.91 10.63
N PHE A 131 -2.03 -1.48 9.45
CA PHE A 131 -2.10 -2.31 8.26
C PHE A 131 -0.78 -2.29 7.45
N GLU A 132 0.32 -2.57 8.13
CA GLU A 132 1.70 -2.58 7.63
C GLU A 132 2.49 -3.77 8.16
N SER A 133 3.65 -4.04 7.54
CA SER A 133 4.66 -4.94 8.11
C SER A 133 6.05 -4.34 7.99
N THR A 134 7.04 -4.97 8.62
CA THR A 134 8.43 -4.45 8.72
C THR A 134 9.05 -4.06 7.38
N LEU A 135 8.87 -4.88 6.35
CA LEU A 135 9.43 -4.63 5.01
C LEU A 135 8.45 -3.93 4.06
N ILE A 136 7.19 -3.78 4.47
CA ILE A 136 6.07 -3.35 3.63
C ILE A 136 5.35 -2.23 4.38
N THR A 137 5.83 -1.01 4.15
CA THR A 137 5.35 0.20 4.85
C THR A 137 4.57 1.09 3.90
N GLN A 138 3.54 1.79 4.38
CA GLN A 138 2.73 2.66 3.54
C GLN A 138 3.48 3.96 3.25
N VAL A 139 3.30 4.46 2.03
CA VAL A 139 3.74 5.80 1.61
C VAL A 139 2.54 6.73 1.52
N TYR A 140 1.39 6.17 1.15
CA TYR A 140 0.17 6.92 0.90
C TYR A 140 -1.03 6.05 1.20
N ARG A 141 -2.09 6.69 1.68
CA ARG A 141 -3.42 6.11 1.83
C ARG A 141 -4.47 7.17 1.56
N SER A 142 -5.57 6.76 0.97
CA SER A 142 -6.72 7.60 0.71
C SER A 142 -8.00 6.82 0.92
N ILE A 143 -8.97 7.50 1.50
CA ILE A 143 -10.28 6.97 1.83
C ILE A 143 -11.27 8.03 1.36
N LYS A 144 -12.11 7.67 0.38
CA LYS A 144 -13.18 8.53 -0.12
C LYS A 144 -14.49 8.01 0.41
N ILE A 145 -15.13 8.77 1.31
CA ILE A 145 -16.42 8.44 1.90
C ILE A 145 -17.43 9.48 1.43
N PRO A 146 -18.58 9.08 0.86
CA PRO A 146 -19.67 10.00 0.59
C PRO A 146 -20.31 10.45 1.92
N ILE A 147 -20.39 11.76 2.12
CA ILE A 147 -20.92 12.40 3.33
C ILE A 147 -22.13 13.26 2.96
N LEU A 148 -23.01 13.48 3.92
CA LEU A 148 -24.05 14.50 3.84
C LEU A 148 -23.62 15.70 4.69
N LEU A 149 -23.56 16.87 4.06
CA LEU A 149 -23.29 18.15 4.73
C LEU A 149 -24.58 18.97 4.70
N ASN A 150 -25.06 19.40 5.85
CA ASN A 150 -26.12 20.38 5.93
C ASN A 150 -25.48 21.77 5.83
N ILE A 151 -25.50 22.34 4.63
CA ILE A 151 -25.12 23.74 4.40
C ILE A 151 -26.43 24.54 4.50
N ILE A 152 -26.52 25.42 5.50
CA ILE A 152 -27.58 26.45 5.58
C ILE A 152 -27.10 27.65 4.78
#